data_AF-A0A5M9MEG7-F1
#
_entry.id   AF-A0A5M9MEG7-F1
#
_cell.length_a   1.000
_cell.length_b   1.000
_cell.length_c   1.000
_cell.angle_alpha   90.00
_cell.angle_beta   90.00
_cell.angle_gamma   90.00
#
_symmetry.space_group_name_H-M   'P 1'
#
loop_
_entity.id
_entity.type
_entity.pdbx_description
1 polymer ?
#
loop_
_entity_poly.entity_id
_entity_poly.type
_entity_poly.pdbx_seq_one_letter_code
_entity_poly.pdbx_strand_id
1 'polypeptide(L)'
;MGILLYLIDMGDGRMGNEASFVTAKALIGIGRGFYQTASQVSAQAVVSRQEISVVTAVLFASMGVGGAIGTSISGAIWRNNLPAKLQQYLPDDLKPQATAIFQSIITAQKYAKGTAVREAIDRSYRETQRFLAIGGLCAVSPMLIVMLFLKNVHLDKRDNVVEEPVERSDKIEGELGFVRGR
;
A
#
# COMPACT_ATOMS: atom_id res chain seq x y z
N MET A 1 -3.50 -9.91 -6.01
CA MET A 1 -3.39 -9.08 -7.23
C MET A 1 -3.43 -9.87 -8.53
N GLY A 2 -2.98 -11.14 -8.59
CA GLY A 2 -3.08 -11.97 -9.81
C GLY A 2 -4.52 -12.16 -10.35
N ILE A 3 -5.49 -12.44 -9.47
CA ILE A 3 -6.93 -12.51 -9.84
C ILE A 3 -7.45 -11.18 -10.40
N LEU A 4 -6.95 -10.04 -9.90
CA LEU A 4 -7.35 -8.73 -10.39
C LEU A 4 -6.77 -8.46 -11.79
N LEU A 5 -5.56 -8.95 -12.11
CA LEU A 5 -4.99 -8.87 -13.46
C LEU A 5 -5.75 -9.78 -14.45
N TYR A 6 -6.22 -10.94 -13.99
CA TYR A 6 -7.01 -11.87 -14.80
C TYR A 6 -8.45 -11.38 -15.06
N LEU A 7 -9.10 -10.75 -14.07
CA LEU A 7 -10.43 -10.14 -14.24
C LEU A 7 -10.36 -8.77 -14.94
N ILE A 8 -9.26 -8.06 -14.68
CA ILE A 8 -8.54 -7.12 -15.54
C ILE A 8 -8.72 -7.34 -17.04
N ASP A 9 -8.02 -8.39 -17.47
CA ASP A 9 -7.78 -8.82 -18.83
C ASP A 9 -8.15 -10.29 -19.01
N MET A 10 -9.46 -10.55 -19.00
CA MET A 10 -9.98 -11.72 -19.71
C MET A 10 -9.64 -11.47 -21.18
N GLY A 11 -8.73 -12.27 -21.73
CA GLY A 11 -8.09 -12.10 -23.05
C GLY A 11 -9.04 -11.99 -24.26
N ASP A 12 -10.34 -11.91 -24.04
CA ASP A 12 -11.41 -11.86 -25.04
C ASP A 12 -12.01 -10.45 -25.22
N GLY A 13 -11.44 -9.41 -24.61
CA GLY A 13 -11.91 -8.03 -24.76
C GLY A 13 -13.26 -7.70 -24.09
N ARG A 14 -13.83 -8.64 -23.31
CA ARG A 14 -15.08 -8.42 -22.56
C ARG A 14 -14.75 -7.80 -21.20
N MET A 15 -15.47 -6.74 -20.82
CA MET A 15 -15.42 -6.19 -19.46
C MET A 15 -15.73 -7.31 -18.47
N GLY A 16 -14.84 -7.53 -17.50
CA GLY A 16 -15.16 -8.43 -16.40
C GLY A 16 -16.43 -7.97 -15.70
N ASN A 17 -17.34 -8.93 -15.47
CA ASN A 17 -18.62 -8.68 -14.82
C ASN A 17 -18.37 -7.78 -13.60
N GLU A 18 -19.09 -6.66 -13.46
CA GLU A 18 -18.83 -5.68 -12.39
C GLU A 18 -18.83 -6.36 -11.01
N ALA A 19 -19.69 -7.38 -10.84
CA ALA A 19 -19.71 -8.24 -9.66
C ALA A 19 -18.36 -8.90 -9.38
N SER A 20 -17.67 -9.45 -10.39
CA SER A 20 -16.36 -10.10 -10.22
C SER A 20 -15.28 -9.12 -9.74
N PHE A 21 -15.30 -7.88 -10.24
CA PHE A 21 -14.38 -6.83 -9.81
C PHE A 21 -14.63 -6.45 -8.35
N VAL A 22 -15.90 -6.26 -7.97
CA VAL A 22 -16.29 -5.96 -6.59
C VAL A 22 -15.88 -7.09 -5.65
N THR A 23 -16.16 -8.34 -5.99
CA THR A 23 -15.76 -9.51 -5.19
C THR A 23 -14.24 -9.60 -5.05
N ALA A 24 -13.48 -9.38 -6.13
CA ALA A 24 -12.02 -9.39 -6.08
C ALA A 24 -11.46 -8.29 -5.17
N LYS A 25 -12.02 -7.07 -5.23
CA LYS A 25 -11.65 -5.96 -4.35
C LYS A 25 -11.99 -6.23 -2.89
N ALA A 26 -13.14 -6.85 -2.62
CA ALA A 26 -13.53 -7.26 -1.27
C ALA A 26 -12.54 -8.28 -0.69
N LEU A 27 -12.19 -9.33 -1.44
CA LEU A 27 -11.20 -10.33 -1.01
C LEU A 27 -9.82 -9.72 -0.73
N ILE A 28 -9.37 -8.79 -1.58
CA ILE A 28 -8.13 -8.04 -1.36
C ILE A 28 -8.22 -7.21 -0.07
N GLY A 29 -9.35 -6.56 0.19
CA GLY A 29 -9.58 -5.80 1.41
C GLY A 29 -9.48 -6.67 2.67
N ILE A 30 -10.14 -7.83 2.65
CA ILE A 30 -10.11 -8.80 3.74
C ILE A 30 -8.68 -9.29 3.99
N GLY A 31 -7.97 -9.72 2.94
CA GLY A 31 -6.59 -10.19 3.06
C GLY A 31 -5.63 -9.13 3.59
N ARG A 32 -5.79 -7.87 3.14
CA ARG A 32 -5.02 -6.73 3.66
C ARG A 32 -5.28 -6.49 5.14
N GLY A 33 -6.54 -6.59 5.58
CA GLY A 33 -6.92 -6.43 6.98
C GLY A 33 -6.20 -7.44 7.89
N PHE A 34 -6.27 -8.73 7.55
CA PHE A 34 -5.61 -9.78 8.32
C PHE A 34 -4.09 -9.64 8.36
N TYR A 35 -3.47 -9.38 7.21
CA TYR A 35 -2.02 -9.20 7.14
C TYR A 35 -1.56 -8.04 8.03
N GLN A 36 -2.26 -6.91 7.96
CA GLN A 36 -1.84 -5.71 8.66
C GLN A 36 -1.98 -5.83 10.17
N THR A 37 -3.09 -6.40 10.65
CA THR A 37 -3.29 -6.62 12.10
C THR A 37 -2.31 -7.66 12.64
N ALA A 38 -2.09 -8.77 11.91
CA ALA A 38 -1.13 -9.79 12.31
C ALA A 38 0.31 -9.24 12.38
N SER A 39 0.73 -8.42 11.41
CA SER A 39 2.04 -7.78 11.41
C SER A 39 2.20 -6.82 12.60
N GLN A 40 1.16 -6.04 12.92
CA GLN A 40 1.21 -5.10 14.04
C GLN A 40 1.33 -5.83 15.38
N VAL A 41 0.49 -6.85 15.61
CA VAL A 41 0.53 -7.65 16.85
C VAL A 41 1.85 -8.39 16.99
N SER A 42 2.39 -8.94 15.89
CA SER A 42 3.68 -9.64 15.91
C SER A 42 4.83 -8.72 16.33
N ALA A 43 4.85 -7.47 15.84
CA ALA A 43 5.84 -6.48 16.24
C ALA A 43 5.72 -6.09 17.72
N GLN A 44 4.50 -5.96 18.23
CA GLN A 44 4.24 -5.63 19.64
C GLN A 44 4.52 -6.83 20.58
N ALA A 45 4.44 -8.05 20.07
CA ALA A 45 4.62 -9.27 20.85
C ALA A 45 6.07 -9.54 21.29
N VAL A 46 7.06 -8.93 20.62
CA VAL A 46 8.49 -9.17 20.91
C VAL A 46 9.12 -8.11 21.82
N VAL A 47 8.35 -7.12 22.28
CA VAL A 47 8.83 -6.02 23.13
C VAL A 47 8.11 -5.93 24.47
N SER A 48 8.73 -5.21 25.41
CA SER A 48 8.20 -4.94 26.75
C SER A 48 7.00 -3.98 26.71
N ARG A 49 6.15 -4.02 27.76
CA ARG A 49 4.93 -3.19 27.83
C ARG A 49 5.22 -1.69 27.73
N GLN A 50 6.35 -1.21 28.27
CA GLN A 50 6.73 0.19 28.16
C GLN A 50 7.11 0.61 26.73
N GLU A 51 7.51 -0.32 25.87
CA GLU A 51 8.06 -0.04 24.53
C GLU A 51 7.04 -0.20 23.39
N ILE A 52 5.84 -0.72 23.68
CA ILE A 52 4.77 -0.97 22.68
C ILE A 52 4.44 0.30 21.88
N SER A 53 4.36 1.46 22.54
CA SER A 53 4.07 2.74 21.90
C SER A 53 5.16 3.15 20.92
N VAL A 54 6.42 2.95 21.27
CA VAL A 54 7.58 3.29 20.43
C VAL A 54 7.60 2.40 19.19
N VAL A 55 7.44 1.08 19.36
CA VAL A 55 7.37 0.13 18.23
C VAL A 55 6.22 0.43 17.30
N THR A 56 5.05 0.77 17.85
CA THR A 56 3.87 1.12 17.04
C THR A 56 4.12 2.40 16.23
N ALA A 57 4.75 3.41 16.84
CA ALA A 57 5.11 4.65 16.16
C ALA A 57 6.08 4.39 14.99
N VAL A 58 7.11 3.56 15.19
CA VAL A 58 8.07 3.17 14.15
C VAL A 58 7.38 2.40 13.01
N LEU A 59 6.44 1.52 13.34
CA LEU A 59 5.67 0.76 12.36
C LEU A 59 4.81 1.68 11.49
N PHE A 60 4.07 2.62 12.08
CA PHE A 60 3.29 3.60 11.33
C PHE A 60 4.15 4.57 10.53
N ALA A 61 5.30 5.01 11.06
CA ALA A 61 6.25 5.83 10.31
C ALA A 61 6.74 5.08 9.06
N SER A 62 7.10 3.81 9.21
CA SER A 62 7.55 2.95 8.11
C SER A 62 6.44 2.72 7.07
N MET A 63 5.20 2.55 7.50
CA MET A 63 4.04 2.49 6.60
C MET A 63 3.84 3.80 5.83
N GLY A 64 4.01 4.94 6.49
CA GLY A 64 3.94 6.26 5.86
C GLY A 64 4.99 6.42 4.75
N VAL A 65 6.23 6.03 5.03
CA VAL A 65 7.34 6.05 4.06
C VAL A 65 7.02 5.13 2.87
N GLY A 66 6.61 3.88 3.13
CA GLY A 66 6.22 2.94 2.08
C GLY A 66 5.06 3.47 1.21
N GLY A 67 4.07 4.10 1.85
CA GLY A 67 2.95 4.76 1.17
C GLY A 67 3.39 5.91 0.28
N ALA A 68 4.31 6.74 0.73
CA ALA A 68 4.87 7.86 -0.04
C ALA A 68 5.66 7.36 -1.26
N ILE A 69 6.50 6.34 -1.09
CA ILE A 69 7.26 5.72 -2.18
C ILE A 69 6.30 5.12 -3.22
N GLY A 70 5.33 4.31 -2.77
CA GLY A 70 4.36 3.66 -3.65
C GLY A 70 3.52 4.67 -4.44
N THR A 71 3.06 5.74 -3.78
CA THR A 71 2.30 6.82 -4.42
C THR A 71 3.15 7.55 -5.46
N SER A 72 4.42 7.81 -5.16
CA SER A 72 5.34 8.49 -6.08
C SER A 72 5.61 7.66 -7.34
N ILE A 73 5.90 6.37 -7.19
CA ILE A 73 6.11 5.44 -8.32
C ILE A 73 4.83 5.32 -9.16
N SER A 74 3.69 5.10 -8.50
CA SER A 74 2.38 5.01 -9.17
C SER A 74 2.05 6.29 -9.95
N GLY A 75 2.28 7.45 -9.34
CA GLY A 75 2.06 8.75 -9.97
C GLY A 75 3.00 9.01 -11.16
N ALA A 76 4.23 8.50 -11.12
CA ALA A 76 5.15 8.58 -12.26
C ALA A 76 4.71 7.66 -13.41
N ILE A 77 4.32 6.42 -13.11
CA ILE A 77 3.79 5.47 -14.11
C ILE A 77 2.53 6.07 -14.78
N TRP A 78 1.61 6.61 -13.99
CA TRP A 78 0.38 7.22 -14.49
C TRP A 78 0.64 8.41 -15.41
N ARG A 79 1.51 9.35 -14.99
CA ARG A 79 1.86 10.54 -15.79
C ARG A 79 2.60 10.21 -17.08
N ASN A 80 3.41 9.15 -17.10
CA ASN A 80 4.15 8.77 -18.31
C ASN A 80 3.32 7.92 -19.27
N ASN A 81 2.49 7.01 -18.76
CA ASN A 81 1.78 6.04 -19.60
C ASN A 81 0.42 6.55 -20.09
N LEU A 82 -0.38 7.19 -19.23
CA LEU A 82 -1.74 7.54 -19.60
C LEU A 82 -1.80 8.55 -20.77
N PRO A 83 -1.03 9.65 -20.77
CA PRO A 83 -1.01 10.57 -21.92
C PRO A 83 -0.51 9.91 -23.20
N ALA A 84 0.51 9.06 -23.12
CA ALA A 84 1.04 8.33 -24.27
C ALA A 84 -0.01 7.38 -24.89
N LYS A 85 -0.79 6.70 -24.05
CA LYS A 85 -1.88 5.81 -24.49
C LYS A 85 -3.07 6.59 -25.04
N LEU A 86 -3.41 7.72 -24.44
CA LEU A 86 -4.43 8.62 -24.97
C LEU A 86 -4.03 9.11 -26.38
N GLN A 87 -2.78 9.52 -26.60
CA GLN A 87 -2.30 9.91 -27.93
C GLN A 87 -2.33 8.76 -28.95
N GLN A 88 -2.18 7.51 -28.49
CA GLN A 88 -2.22 6.32 -29.34
C GLN A 88 -3.64 5.94 -29.77
N TYR A 89 -4.63 6.06 -28.87
CA TYR A 89 -5.97 5.53 -29.08
C TYR A 89 -7.05 6.59 -29.38
N LEU A 90 -6.85 7.86 -29.02
CA LEU A 90 -7.79 8.91 -29.39
C LEU A 90 -7.78 9.14 -30.91
N PRO A 91 -8.95 9.37 -31.51
CA PRO A 91 -9.04 9.80 -32.91
C PRO A 91 -8.38 11.18 -33.09
N ASP A 92 -7.88 11.45 -34.31
CA ASP A 92 -6.99 12.58 -34.61
C ASP A 92 -7.59 13.96 -34.25
N ASP A 93 -8.91 14.08 -34.34
CA ASP A 93 -9.71 15.26 -33.99
C ASP A 93 -9.68 15.58 -32.48
N LEU A 94 -9.44 14.58 -31.63
CA LEU A 94 -9.49 14.72 -30.17
C LEU A 94 -8.13 14.51 -29.49
N LYS A 95 -7.08 14.19 -30.23
CA LYS A 95 -5.69 14.15 -29.72
C LYS A 95 -5.25 15.44 -29.00
N PRO A 96 -5.64 16.66 -29.42
CA PRO A 96 -5.34 17.87 -28.67
C PRO A 96 -6.01 17.91 -27.28
N GLN A 97 -7.14 17.23 -27.12
CA GLN A 97 -7.89 17.16 -25.85
C GLN A 97 -7.33 16.10 -24.90
N ALA A 98 -6.36 15.27 -25.32
CA ALA A 98 -5.75 14.24 -24.49
C ALA A 98 -5.22 14.77 -23.15
N THR A 99 -4.59 15.96 -23.16
CA THR A 99 -4.09 16.60 -21.93
C THR A 99 -5.25 17.05 -21.02
N ALA A 100 -6.33 17.59 -21.59
CA ALA A 100 -7.51 17.99 -20.82
C ALA A 100 -8.24 16.79 -20.20
N ILE A 101 -8.28 15.66 -20.91
CA ILE A 101 -8.81 14.38 -20.44
C ILE A 101 -7.93 13.81 -19.32
N PHE A 102 -6.60 13.88 -19.47
CA PHE A 102 -5.65 13.45 -18.44
C PHE A 102 -5.77 14.27 -17.15
N GLN A 103 -5.93 15.59 -17.27
CA GLN A 103 -6.03 16.51 -16.13
C GLN A 103 -7.39 16.44 -15.42
N SER A 104 -8.46 16.00 -16.11
CA SER A 104 -9.80 15.98 -15.56
C SER A 104 -10.58 14.73 -15.95
N ILE A 105 -10.82 13.87 -14.95
CA ILE A 105 -11.69 12.71 -15.11
C ILE A 105 -13.15 13.10 -15.38
N ILE A 106 -13.56 14.32 -14.97
CA ILE A 106 -14.89 14.85 -15.28
C ILE A 106 -15.02 15.10 -16.79
N THR A 107 -13.97 15.61 -17.43
CA THR A 107 -13.93 15.76 -18.89
C THR A 107 -14.03 14.40 -19.58
N ALA A 108 -13.33 13.39 -19.07
CA ALA A 108 -13.43 12.01 -19.57
C ALA A 108 -14.86 11.43 -19.45
N GLN A 109 -15.59 11.76 -18.37
CA GLN A 109 -16.94 11.28 -18.10
C GLN A 109 -18.05 11.96 -18.91
N LYS A 110 -17.77 13.13 -19.51
CA LYS A 110 -18.74 13.83 -20.38
C LYS A 110 -19.02 13.09 -21.69
N TYR A 111 -18.10 12.25 -22.14
CA TYR A 111 -18.31 11.42 -23.34
C TYR A 111 -19.23 10.25 -23.03
N ALA A 112 -20.28 10.07 -23.85
CA ALA A 112 -21.26 9.01 -23.67
C ALA A 112 -20.62 7.62 -23.81
N LYS A 113 -21.04 6.68 -22.94
CA LYS A 113 -20.68 5.26 -23.02
C LYS A 113 -21.12 4.67 -24.37
N GLY A 114 -20.23 3.91 -25.01
CA GLY A 114 -20.46 3.32 -26.33
C GLY A 114 -19.97 4.17 -27.52
N THR A 115 -19.45 5.37 -27.28
CA THR A 115 -18.76 6.15 -28.33
C THR A 115 -17.32 5.66 -28.51
N ALA A 116 -16.79 5.75 -29.73
CA ALA A 116 -15.39 5.38 -30.03
C ALA A 116 -14.38 6.13 -29.16
N VAL A 117 -14.69 7.39 -28.83
CA VAL A 117 -13.89 8.24 -27.93
C VAL A 117 -13.88 7.66 -26.51
N ARG A 118 -15.04 7.26 -25.99
CA ARG A 118 -15.15 6.72 -24.64
C ARG A 118 -14.46 5.36 -24.53
N GLU A 119 -14.56 4.53 -25.55
CA GLU A 119 -13.85 3.24 -25.61
C GLU A 119 -12.33 3.42 -25.67
N ALA A 120 -11.83 4.38 -26.45
CA ALA A 120 -10.40 4.72 -26.50
C ALA A 120 -9.88 5.21 -25.14
N ILE A 121 -10.65 6.03 -24.44
CA ILE A 121 -10.33 6.50 -23.08
C ILE A 121 -10.31 5.30 -22.11
N ASP A 122 -11.39 4.50 -22.08
CA ASP A 122 -11.51 3.37 -21.15
C ASP A 122 -10.37 2.35 -21.38
N ARG A 123 -10.00 2.09 -22.65
CA ARG A 123 -8.83 1.26 -23.00
C ARG A 123 -7.51 1.84 -22.50
N SER A 124 -7.29 3.14 -22.69
CA SER A 124 -6.08 3.83 -22.22
C SER A 124 -5.92 3.75 -20.70
N TYR A 125 -7.03 3.93 -19.97
CA TYR A 125 -7.08 3.80 -18.51
C TYR A 125 -6.81 2.37 -18.07
N ARG A 126 -7.42 1.38 -18.72
CA ARG A 126 -7.27 -0.04 -18.40
C ARG A 126 -5.84 -0.53 -18.57
N GLU A 127 -5.18 -0.17 -19.69
CA GLU A 127 -3.78 -0.53 -19.91
C GLU A 127 -2.86 0.11 -18.86
N THR A 128 -3.10 1.38 -18.52
CA THR A 128 -2.33 2.07 -17.47
C THR A 128 -2.54 1.41 -16.10
N GLN A 129 -3.79 1.08 -15.75
CA GLN A 129 -4.11 0.37 -14.50
C GLN A 129 -3.49 -1.03 -14.44
N ARG A 130 -3.37 -1.72 -15.58
CA ARG A 130 -2.68 -3.00 -15.66
C ARG A 130 -1.19 -2.86 -15.32
N PHE A 131 -0.51 -1.85 -15.86
CA PHE A 131 0.90 -1.58 -15.50
C PHE A 131 1.06 -1.29 -14.00
N LEU A 132 0.16 -0.48 -13.43
CA LEU A 132 0.15 -0.22 -11.99
C LEU A 132 -0.07 -1.50 -11.16
N ALA A 133 -0.98 -2.37 -11.60
CA ALA A 133 -1.27 -3.63 -10.92
C ALA A 133 -0.09 -4.61 -11.00
N ILE A 134 0.63 -4.67 -12.13
CA ILE A 134 1.86 -5.47 -12.27
C ILE A 134 2.94 -4.91 -11.35
N GLY A 135 3.17 -3.59 -11.36
CA GLY A 135 4.14 -2.95 -10.46
C GLY A 135 3.85 -3.23 -8.99
N GLY A 136 2.57 -3.17 -8.59
CA GLY A 136 2.14 -3.54 -7.24
C GLY A 136 2.37 -5.03 -6.91
N LEU A 137 2.17 -5.94 -7.86
CA LEU A 137 2.46 -7.37 -7.65
C LEU A 137 3.96 -7.59 -7.43
N CYS A 138 4.81 -6.98 -8.27
CA CYS A 138 6.26 -7.06 -8.13
C CYS A 138 6.75 -6.53 -6.78
N ALA A 139 6.13 -5.46 -6.25
CA ALA A 139 6.46 -4.92 -4.94
C ALA A 139 6.08 -5.85 -3.77
N VAL A 140 5.02 -6.66 -3.94
CA VAL A 140 4.55 -7.60 -2.90
C VAL A 140 5.30 -8.94 -2.96
N SER A 141 5.84 -9.34 -4.12
CA SER A 141 6.56 -10.62 -4.29
C SER A 141 7.69 -10.84 -3.27
N PRO A 142 8.57 -9.86 -2.96
CA PRO A 142 9.59 -10.03 -1.92
C PRO A 142 9.01 -10.29 -0.54
N MET A 143 7.85 -9.69 -0.21
CA MET A 143 7.22 -9.89 1.10
C MET A 143 6.75 -11.34 1.30
N LEU A 144 6.30 -12.00 0.23
CA LEU A 144 5.94 -13.43 0.27
C LEU A 144 7.16 -14.32 0.52
N ILE A 145 8.33 -13.94 -0.03
CA ILE A 145 9.58 -14.66 0.21
C ILE A 145 10.00 -14.48 1.67
N VAL A 146 9.97 -13.25 2.19
CA VAL A 146 10.30 -12.94 3.59
C VAL A 146 9.36 -13.66 4.56
N MET A 147 8.10 -13.85 4.20
CA MET A 147 7.14 -14.60 5.02
C MET A 147 7.59 -16.04 5.30
N LEU A 148 8.29 -16.69 4.36
CA LEU A 148 8.81 -18.05 4.56
C LEU A 148 9.96 -18.10 5.58
N PHE A 149 10.60 -16.96 5.85
CA PHE A 149 11.68 -16.84 6.83
C PHE A 149 11.22 -16.32 8.19
N LEU A 150 9.93 -16.00 8.37
CA LEU A 150 9.39 -15.55 9.66
C LEU A 150 9.40 -16.71 10.66
N LYS A 151 10.09 -16.51 11.78
CA LYS A 151 10.16 -17.48 12.88
C LYS A 151 8.86 -17.42 13.70
N ASN A 152 8.32 -18.59 14.06
CA ASN A 152 7.10 -18.67 14.87
C ASN A 152 7.32 -18.08 16.28
N VAL A 153 6.67 -16.95 16.55
CA VAL A 153 6.63 -16.33 17.88
C VAL A 153 5.53 -17.01 18.70
N HIS A 154 5.91 -17.79 19.70
CA HIS A 154 4.95 -18.41 20.63
C HIS A 154 4.51 -17.37 21.66
N LEU A 155 3.28 -16.90 21.53
CA LEU A 155 2.66 -15.94 22.46
C LEU A 155 2.40 -16.52 23.86
N ASP A 156 2.41 -17.85 23.97
CA ASP A 156 2.10 -18.61 25.20
C ASP A 156 3.26 -18.63 26.22
N LYS A 157 4.50 -18.41 25.76
CA LYS A 157 5.70 -18.36 26.60
C LYS A 157 6.21 -16.94 26.77
N ARG A 158 5.37 -16.05 27.31
CA ARG A 158 5.91 -14.92 28.07
C ARG A 158 6.16 -15.44 29.47
N ASP A 159 7.37 -15.98 29.66
CA ASP A 159 7.94 -16.08 30.99
C ASP A 159 7.74 -14.73 31.68
N ASN A 160 7.42 -14.81 32.96
CA ASN A 160 7.46 -13.70 33.89
C ASN A 160 8.89 -13.15 33.87
N VAL A 161 9.22 -12.27 32.92
CA VAL A 161 10.40 -11.43 33.00
C VAL A 161 10.08 -10.50 34.16
N VAL A 162 10.52 -10.93 35.33
CA VAL A 162 10.59 -10.18 36.57
C VAL A 162 11.01 -8.77 36.20
N GLU A 163 10.18 -7.80 36.57
CA GLU A 163 10.53 -6.38 36.51
C GLU A 163 11.86 -6.23 37.27
N GLU A 164 12.97 -6.05 36.56
CA GLU A 164 14.10 -5.39 37.21
C GLU A 164 13.68 -3.93 37.40
N PRO A 165 13.57 -3.46 38.67
CA PRO A 165 13.20 -2.09 38.92
C PRO A 165 14.27 -1.20 38.27
N VAL A 166 13.82 -0.14 37.60
CA VAL A 166 14.69 0.88 37.01
C VAL A 166 15.37 1.64 38.16
N GLU A 167 16.41 1.04 38.75
CA GLU A 167 17.25 1.66 39.78
C GLU A 167 18.38 2.43 39.09
N ARG A 168 18.03 3.43 38.28
CA ARG A 168 19.01 4.35 37.71
C ARG A 168 18.46 5.76 37.48
N SER A 169 17.85 6.32 38.53
CA SER A 169 17.67 7.78 38.62
C SER A 169 17.90 8.35 40.03
N ASP A 170 17.88 7.53 41.09
CA ASP A 170 18.05 8.04 42.46
C ASP A 170 19.51 8.15 42.93
N LYS A 171 20.45 7.44 42.31
CA LYS A 171 21.88 7.54 42.68
C LYS A 171 22.53 8.88 42.29
N ILE A 172 22.00 9.58 41.28
CA ILE A 172 22.56 10.87 40.84
C ILE A 172 22.12 11.99 41.79
N GLU A 173 20.90 11.94 42.33
CA GLU A 173 20.44 12.91 43.32
C GLU A 173 21.05 12.68 44.71
N GLY A 174 21.31 11.41 45.09
CA GLY A 174 22.02 11.08 46.33
C GLY A 174 23.49 11.54 46.34
N GLU A 175 24.22 11.39 45.24
CA GLU A 175 25.60 11.88 45.15
C GLU A 175 25.68 13.41 45.03
N LEU A 176 24.73 14.05 44.32
CA LEU A 176 24.67 15.52 44.24
C LEU A 176 24.23 16.17 45.57
N GLY A 177 23.39 15.51 46.35
CA GLY A 177 23.01 15.95 47.70
C GLY A 177 24.13 15.81 48.72
N PHE A 178 24.97 14.77 48.61
CA PHE A 178 26.10 14.55 49.51
C PHE A 178 27.29 15.49 49.25
N VAL A 179 27.49 15.93 48.00
CA VAL A 179 28.55 16.90 47.63
C VAL A 179 28.17 18.34 48.01
N ARG A 180 26.87 18.65 48.12
CA ARG A 180 26.39 20.01 48.46
C ARG A 180 26.28 20.26 49.98
N GLY A 181 26.49 19.23 50.81
CA GLY A 181 26.37 19.27 52.27
C GLY A 181 27.66 19.16 53.07
N ARG A 182 28.84 19.36 52.45
CA ARG A 182 30.14 19.47 53.13
C ARG A 182 30.81 20.80 52.86
#